data_AF-A0A0G0UPT3-F1
#
_entry.id   AF-A0A0G0UPT3-F1
#
_cell.length_a   1.000
_cell.length_b   1.000
_cell.length_c   1.000
_cell.angle_alpha   90.00
_cell.angle_beta   90.00
_cell.angle_gamma   90.00
#
_symmetry.space_group_name_H-M   'P 1'
#
loop_
_entity.id
_entity.type
_entity.pdbx_description
1 polymer ?
#
loop_
_entity_poly.entity_id
_entity_poly.type
_entity_poly.pdbx_seq_one_letter_code
_entity_poly.pdbx_strand_id
1 'polypeptide(L)'
;MIFEWAVRKKLFRNINHVLWFMMSVYILALIVAYYFYPNSKIVILLPIAIHLTAFFQAIYSYIKKISSESISRDCIWWNLFMLFIYSLLLFVIKLS
;
A
#
# COMPACT_ATOMS: atom_id res chain seq x y z
N MET A 1 -10.97 -4.12 18.81
CA MET A 1 -10.58 -3.05 17.86
C MET A 1 -11.20 -3.32 16.48
N ILE A 2 -11.47 -2.31 15.64
CA ILE A 2 -12.17 -2.50 14.33
C ILE A 2 -11.41 -3.47 13.40
N PHE A 3 -10.08 -3.51 13.51
CA PHE A 3 -9.22 -4.43 12.76
C PHE A 3 -9.43 -5.89 13.17
N GLU A 4 -9.52 -6.18 14.47
CA GLU A 4 -9.80 -7.53 14.97
C GLU A 4 -11.21 -7.99 14.60
N TRP A 5 -12.17 -7.07 14.52
CA TRP A 5 -13.52 -7.39 14.05
C TRP A 5 -13.49 -7.79 12.57
N ALA A 6 -12.76 -7.05 11.73
CA ALA A 6 -12.63 -7.33 10.31
C ALA A 6 -11.92 -8.68 10.03
N VAL A 7 -10.88 -9.00 10.82
CA VAL A 7 -10.20 -10.30 10.77
C VAL A 7 -11.14 -11.43 11.23
N ARG A 8 -11.87 -11.24 12.34
CA ARG A 8 -12.86 -12.23 12.82
C ARG A 8 -13.97 -12.51 11.82
N LYS A 9 -14.37 -11.52 11.03
CA LYS A 9 -15.34 -11.66 9.94
C LYS A 9 -14.75 -12.27 8.66
N LYS A 10 -13.48 -12.71 8.68
CA LYS A 10 -12.76 -13.26 7.52
C LYS A 10 -12.67 -12.30 6.32
N LEU A 11 -12.87 -10.99 6.54
CA LEU A 11 -12.68 -9.97 5.51
C LEU A 11 -11.19 -9.80 5.19
N PHE A 12 -10.33 -10.03 6.19
CA PHE A 12 -8.87 -9.96 6.06
C PHE A 12 -8.22 -11.14 6.78
N ARG A 13 -7.10 -11.64 6.24
CA ARG A 13 -6.38 -12.79 6.80
C ARG A 13 -5.69 -12.49 8.13
N ASN A 14 -5.23 -11.26 8.32
CA ASN A 14 -4.58 -10.78 9.54
C ASN A 14 -4.71 -9.26 9.64
N ILE A 15 -4.37 -8.73 10.81
CA ILE A 15 -4.43 -7.29 11.11
C ILE A 15 -3.54 -6.47 10.16
N ASN A 16 -2.39 -7.02 9.75
CA ASN A 16 -1.48 -6.34 8.83
C ASN A 16 -2.12 -6.08 7.49
N HIS A 17 -2.82 -7.08 6.96
CA HIS A 17 -3.54 -6.94 5.70
C HIS A 17 -4.60 -5.83 5.80
N VAL A 18 -5.26 -5.68 6.95
CA VAL A 18 -6.21 -4.57 7.18
C VAL A 18 -5.49 -3.22 7.18
N LEU A 19 -4.38 -3.09 7.89
CA LEU A 19 -3.62 -1.84 7.99
C LEU A 19 -3.11 -1.38 6.61
N TRP A 20 -2.48 -2.30 5.87
CA TRP A 20 -1.96 -2.00 4.54
C TRP A 20 -3.08 -1.70 3.54
N PHE A 21 -4.21 -2.40 3.62
CA PHE A 21 -5.39 -2.09 2.82
C PHE A 21 -5.91 -0.67 3.10
N MET A 22 -6.10 -0.31 4.37
CA MET A 22 -6.60 1.00 4.77
C MET A 22 -5.66 2.13 4.33
N MET A 23 -4.35 1.94 4.48
CA MET A 23 -3.35 2.90 4.03
C MET A 23 -3.39 3.09 2.51
N SER A 24 -3.51 2.00 1.75
CA SER A 24 -3.66 2.04 0.30
C SER A 24 -4.93 2.75 -0.16
N VAL A 25 -6.07 2.47 0.49
CA VAL A 25 -7.34 3.15 0.18
C VAL A 25 -7.24 4.65 0.48
N TYR A 26 -6.65 5.02 1.61
CA TYR A 26 -6.44 6.42 1.97
C TYR A 26 -5.58 7.16 0.94
N ILE A 27 -4.46 6.55 0.53
CA ILE A 27 -3.56 7.15 -0.46
C ILE A 27 -4.22 7.23 -1.85
N LEU A 28 -5.02 6.23 -2.22
CA LEU A 28 -5.78 6.26 -3.47
C LEU A 28 -6.81 7.40 -3.48
N ALA A 29 -7.53 7.60 -2.36
CA ALA A 29 -8.47 8.70 -2.22
C ALA A 29 -7.77 10.07 -2.34
N LEU A 30 -6.58 10.21 -1.76
CA LEU A 30 -5.76 11.42 -1.93
C LEU A 30 -5.38 11.64 -3.40
N ILE A 31 -4.92 10.62 -4.12
CA ILE A 31 -4.58 10.75 -5.55
C ILE A 31 -5.78 11.26 -6.36
N VAL A 32 -6.97 10.69 -6.13
CA VAL A 32 -8.19 11.13 -6.82
C VAL A 32 -8.53 12.59 -6.49
N ALA A 33 -8.43 12.99 -5.21
CA ALA A 33 -8.65 14.38 -4.81
C ALA A 33 -7.63 15.34 -5.45
N TYR A 34 -6.36 14.92 -5.53
CA TYR A 34 -5.29 15.72 -6.12
C TYR A 34 -5.34 15.76 -7.65
N TYR A 35 -5.93 14.79 -8.34
CA TYR A 35 -6.04 14.79 -9.80
C TYR A 35 -6.69 16.07 -10.36
N PHE A 36 -7.59 16.69 -9.60
CA PHE A 36 -8.25 17.95 -9.96
C PHE A 36 -7.35 19.20 -9.82
N TYR A 37 -6.11 19.07 -9.33
CA TYR A 37 -5.16 20.17 -9.17
C TYR A 37 -4.04 20.15 -10.22
N PRO A 38 -3.63 21.32 -10.77
CA PRO A 38 -2.75 21.43 -11.95
C PRO A 38 -1.29 20.96 -11.76
N ASN A 39 -0.83 20.66 -10.53
CA ASN A 39 0.53 20.18 -10.23
C ASN A 39 0.58 18.77 -9.60
N SER A 40 -0.46 17.98 -9.80
CA SER A 40 -0.70 16.71 -9.11
C SER A 40 0.19 15.53 -9.52
N LYS A 41 0.94 15.65 -10.63
CA LYS A 41 1.75 14.54 -11.18
C LYS A 41 2.82 14.02 -10.20
N ILE A 42 3.32 14.88 -9.29
CA ILE A 42 4.28 14.50 -8.24
C ILE A 42 3.62 13.71 -7.09
N VAL A 43 2.32 13.92 -6.86
CA VAL A 43 1.61 13.33 -5.72
C VAL A 43 1.59 11.80 -5.78
N ILE A 44 1.67 11.21 -6.98
CA ILE A 44 1.72 9.75 -7.17
C ILE A 44 3.08 9.15 -6.80
N LEU A 45 4.17 9.93 -6.82
CA LEU A 45 5.49 9.42 -6.44
C LEU A 45 5.56 9.07 -4.95
N LEU A 46 4.79 9.77 -4.10
CA LEU A 46 4.71 9.50 -2.66
C LEU A 46 4.15 8.09 -2.33
N PRO A 47 2.97 7.67 -2.85
CA PRO A 47 2.48 6.29 -2.72
C PRO A 47 3.50 5.26 -3.15
N ILE A 48 4.15 5.50 -4.30
CA ILE A 48 5.13 4.58 -4.86
C ILE A 48 6.30 4.45 -3.88
N ALA A 49 6.84 5.57 -3.37
CA ALA A 49 7.92 5.55 -2.40
C ALA A 49 7.53 4.81 -1.10
N ILE A 50 6.33 5.04 -0.58
CA ILE A 50 5.81 4.37 0.63
C ILE A 50 5.74 2.86 0.42
N HIS A 51 5.06 2.41 -0.63
CA HIS A 51 4.88 0.98 -0.90
C HIS A 51 6.19 0.29 -1.29
N LEU A 52 7.12 1.00 -1.95
CA LEU A 52 8.45 0.50 -2.27
C LEU A 52 9.29 0.28 -1.02
N THR A 53 9.29 1.27 -0.12
CA THR A 53 9.99 1.18 1.17
C THR A 53 9.44 0.03 2.00
N ALA A 54 8.11 -0.08 2.09
CA ALA A 54 7.42 -1.15 2.78
C ALA A 54 7.74 -2.53 2.20
N PHE A 55 7.78 -2.64 0.87
CA PHE A 55 8.13 -3.87 0.16
C PHE A 55 9.56 -4.32 0.47
N PHE A 56 10.54 -3.41 0.39
CA PHE A 56 11.93 -3.74 0.72
C PHE A 56 12.11 -4.07 2.19
N GLN A 57 11.45 -3.34 3.09
CA GLN A 57 11.49 -3.63 4.52
C GLN A 57 10.88 -5.00 4.80
N ALA A 58 9.78 -5.35 4.14
CA ALA A 58 9.13 -6.64 4.29
C ALA A 58 9.98 -7.80 3.76
N ILE A 59 10.65 -7.62 2.62
CA ILE A 59 11.62 -8.58 2.09
C ILE A 59 12.80 -8.74 3.06
N TYR A 60 13.39 -7.63 3.53
CA TYR A 60 14.51 -7.67 4.45
C TYR A 60 14.16 -8.44 5.72
N SER A 61 13.02 -8.11 6.35
CA SER A 61 12.53 -8.82 7.55
C SER A 61 12.26 -10.29 7.28
N TYR A 62 11.72 -10.65 6.11
CA TYR A 62 11.48 -12.04 5.72
C TYR A 62 12.80 -12.82 5.56
N ILE A 63 13.78 -12.27 4.85
CA ILE A 63 15.10 -12.89 4.64
C ILE A 63 15.84 -13.04 5.96
N LYS A 64 15.82 -11.99 6.79
CA LYS A 64 16.48 -11.98 8.11
C LYS A 64 15.70 -12.70 9.20
N LYS A 65 14.53 -13.27 8.88
CA LYS A 65 13.63 -13.95 9.83
C LYS A 65 13.30 -13.11 11.07
N ILE A 66 13.20 -11.79 10.89
CA ILE A 66 12.85 -10.87 11.98
C ILE A 66 11.35 -11.04 12.25
N SER A 67 10.99 -11.45 13.47
CA SER A 67 9.60 -11.48 13.89
C SER A 67 9.08 -10.06 14.01
N SER A 68 8.04 -9.73 13.24
CA SER A 68 7.37 -8.44 13.31
C SER A 68 5.88 -8.66 13.27
N GLU A 69 5.17 -8.01 14.19
CA GLU A 69 3.71 -8.05 14.20
C GLU A 69 3.13 -7.32 13.01
N SER A 70 3.81 -6.32 12.44
CA SER A 70 3.32 -5.47 11.35
C SER A 70 3.77 -5.90 9.95
N ILE A 71 4.78 -6.78 9.86
CA ILE A 71 5.40 -7.22 8.61
C ILE A 71 5.19 -8.73 8.43
N SER A 72 4.37 -9.10 7.45
CA SER A 72 4.08 -10.49 7.11
C SER A 72 4.31 -10.78 5.62
N ARG A 73 4.25 -12.05 5.22
CA ARG A 73 4.34 -12.42 3.80
C ARG A 73 3.21 -11.78 2.95
N ASP A 74 2.02 -11.59 3.54
CA ASP A 74 0.91 -10.90 2.88
C ASP A 74 1.23 -9.42 2.61
N CYS A 75 2.02 -8.78 3.49
CA CYS A 75 2.50 -7.41 3.30
C CYS A 75 3.39 -7.28 2.04
N ILE A 76 4.22 -8.28 1.74
CA ILE A 76 5.05 -8.29 0.52
C ILE A 76 4.14 -8.28 -0.73
N TRP A 77 3.19 -9.20 -0.80
CA TRP A 77 2.30 -9.34 -1.94
C TRP A 77 1.39 -8.12 -2.12
N TRP A 78 0.85 -7.59 -1.02
CA TRP A 78 -0.01 -6.41 -1.06
C TRP A 78 0.74 -5.16 -1.52
N ASN A 79 1.93 -4.89 -0.97
CA ASN A 79 2.73 -3.74 -1.37
C ASN A 79 3.19 -3.85 -2.83
N LEU A 80 3.54 -5.06 -3.29
CA LEU A 80 3.88 -5.30 -4.69
C LEU A 80 2.68 -5.05 -5.63
N PHE A 81 1.50 -5.52 -5.25
CA PHE A 81 0.26 -5.26 -5.99
C PHE A 81 -0.04 -3.76 -6.08
N MET A 82 0.06 -3.03 -4.96
CA MET A 82 -0.19 -1.59 -4.93
C MET A 82 0.86 -0.78 -5.70
N LEU A 83 2.13 -1.19 -5.68
CA LEU A 83 3.18 -0.60 -6.53
C LEU A 83 2.82 -0.71 -8.01
N PHE A 84 2.31 -1.87 -8.44
CA PHE A 84 1.85 -2.08 -9.81
C PHE A 84 0.68 -1.14 -10.15
N ILE A 85 -0.33 -1.05 -9.29
CA ILE A 85 -1.49 -0.16 -9.47
C ILE A 85 -1.05 1.32 -9.57
N TYR A 86 -0.20 1.80 -8.66
CA TYR A 86 0.24 3.20 -8.69
C TYR A 86 1.16 3.50 -9.87
N SER A 87 1.98 2.54 -10.31
CA SER A 87 2.79 2.70 -11.52
C SER A 87 1.93 2.79 -12.78
N LEU A 88 0.87 1.98 -12.87
CA LEU A 88 -0.13 2.09 -13.95
C LEU A 88 -0.84 3.45 -13.91
N LEU A 89 -1.26 3.91 -12.74
CA LEU A 89 -1.88 5.23 -12.57
C LEU A 89 -0.93 6.36 -12.99
N LEU A 90 0.35 6.28 -12.60
CA LEU A 90 1.37 7.25 -13.02
C LEU A 90 1.49 7.28 -14.56
N PHE A 91 1.52 6.12 -15.21
CA PHE A 91 1.61 6.00 -16.65
C PHE A 91 0.41 6.65 -17.35
N VAL A 92 -0.81 6.36 -16.89
CA VAL A 92 -2.06 6.95 -17.43
C VAL A 92 -2.08 8.47 -17.25
N ILE A 93 -1.69 8.96 -16.08
CA ILE A 93 -1.68 10.41 -15.78
C ILE A 93 -0.56 11.15 -16.52
N LYS A 94 0.56 10.48 -16.81
CA LYS A 94 1.64 11.08 -17.60
C LYS A 94 1.29 11.19 -19.09
N LEU A 95 0.46 10.27 -19.60
CA LEU A 95 -0.06 10.30 -20.97
C LEU A 95 -1.18 11.31 -21.19
N SER A 96 -1.85 11.75 -20.12
CA SER A 96 -2.90 12.80 -20.13
C SER A 96 -2.32 14.20 -19.95
#